data_AF-C5KNV6-F1
#
_entry.id   AF-C5KNV6-F1
#
_cell.length_a   1.000
_cell.length_b   1.000
_cell.length_c   1.000
_cell.angle_alpha   90.00
_cell.angle_beta   90.00
_cell.angle_gamma   90.00
#
_symmetry.space_group_name_H-M   'P 1'
#
loop_
_entity.id
_entity.type
_entity.pdbx_description
1 polymer ?
#
loop_
_entity_poly.entity_id
_entity_poly.type
_entity_poly.pdbx_seq_one_letter_code
_entity_poly.pdbx_strand_id
1 'polypeptide(L)'
;MVSKKPRRPVVDLEGEDESEIAAIDSLIAGHDISMVCPDAPGSVDDSGRKIVRPAIKYGERPEPRRKIGEEDSVQTKAVPPPHYRCHRCGEPGHYIYDCPTNDDPTYTSKQKVKSARGVPRQFLRIVTREEAQDLTEDVYILPNGDYAVMKQVSDEERKKIVGESEKERLTRVREVTVGK
;
A
#
# COMPACT_ATOMS: atom_id res chain seq x y z
N MET A 1 -18.53 -21.02 -3.53
CA MET A 1 -18.03 -20.85 -4.90
C MET A 1 -17.44 -19.45 -5.01
N VAL A 2 -16.11 -19.29 -5.00
CA VAL A 2 -15.46 -17.97 -5.06
C VAL A 2 -15.33 -17.59 -6.53
N SER A 3 -16.20 -16.69 -7.00
CA SER A 3 -16.16 -16.14 -8.35
C SER A 3 -14.87 -15.32 -8.55
N LYS A 4 -13.87 -15.92 -9.18
CA LYS A 4 -12.66 -15.23 -9.63
C LYS A 4 -13.07 -14.22 -10.71
N LYS A 5 -12.92 -12.92 -10.41
CA LYS A 5 -13.07 -11.87 -11.45
C LYS A 5 -12.07 -12.14 -12.58
N PRO A 6 -12.47 -12.02 -13.86
CA PRO A 6 -11.55 -12.19 -14.97
C PRO A 6 -10.46 -11.10 -14.93
N ARG A 7 -9.23 -11.50 -15.24
CA ARG A 7 -8.13 -10.55 -15.47
C ARG A 7 -8.52 -9.66 -16.66
N ARG A 8 -8.17 -8.38 -16.60
CA ARG A 8 -8.39 -7.46 -17.74
C ARG A 8 -7.72 -8.05 -18.99
N PRO A 9 -8.36 -7.97 -20.17
CA PRO A 9 -7.73 -8.41 -21.40
C PRO A 9 -6.48 -7.56 -21.64
N VAL A 10 -5.40 -8.22 -22.05
CA VAL A 10 -4.22 -7.57 -22.60
C VAL A 10 -4.68 -6.95 -23.92
N VAL A 11 -4.48 -5.65 -24.08
CA VAL A 11 -4.73 -4.99 -25.36
C VAL A 11 -3.60 -5.44 -26.30
N ASP A 12 -3.97 -6.12 -27.37
CA ASP A 12 -3.04 -6.40 -28.47
C ASP A 12 -2.76 -5.07 -29.18
N LEU A 13 -1.62 -4.45 -28.84
CA LEU A 13 -1.10 -3.29 -29.56
C LEU A 13 -0.40 -3.82 -30.81
N GLU A 14 -1.18 -4.03 -31.88
CA GLU A 14 -0.64 -4.30 -33.21
C GLU A 14 -0.20 -2.97 -33.84
N GLY A 15 1.11 -2.81 -34.03
CA GLY A 15 1.71 -1.76 -34.86
C GLY A 15 2.47 -0.69 -34.07
N GLU A 16 3.67 -1.02 -33.61
CA GLU A 16 4.72 -0.04 -33.31
C GLU A 16 5.94 -0.43 -34.14
N ASP A 17 6.39 0.52 -34.93
CA ASP A 17 7.21 0.34 -36.11
C ASP A 17 8.58 -0.24 -35.75
N GLU A 18 9.03 -1.30 -36.42
CA GLU A 18 10.31 -1.97 -36.15
C GLU A 18 11.52 -1.02 -36.14
N SER A 19 11.38 0.17 -36.73
CA SER A 19 12.37 1.25 -36.69
C SER A 19 12.56 1.89 -35.31
N GLU A 20 11.52 1.99 -34.48
CA GLU A 20 11.64 2.54 -33.13
C GLU A 20 12.31 1.54 -32.18
N ILE A 21 12.00 0.25 -32.33
CA ILE A 21 12.61 -0.84 -31.57
C ILE A 21 14.12 -0.90 -31.86
N ALA A 22 14.53 -0.78 -33.14
CA ALA A 22 15.93 -0.76 -33.54
C ALA A 22 16.70 0.48 -33.03
N ALA A 23 16.03 1.63 -32.90
CA ALA A 23 16.61 2.84 -32.33
C ALA A 23 16.86 2.70 -30.82
N ILE A 24 15.94 2.05 -30.10
CA ILE A 24 16.09 1.76 -28.68
C ILE A 24 17.23 0.76 -28.44
N ASP A 25 17.33 -0.30 -29.25
CA ASP A 25 18.41 -1.29 -29.12
C ASP A 25 19.80 -0.69 -29.40
N SER A 26 19.89 0.27 -30.32
CA SER A 26 21.13 1.01 -30.58
C SER A 26 21.54 1.93 -29.41
N LEU A 27 20.57 2.46 -28.65
CA LEU A 27 20.82 3.24 -27.43
C LEU A 27 21.24 2.35 -26.25
N ILE A 28 20.69 1.14 -26.15
CA ILE A 28 21.04 0.16 -25.11
C ILE A 28 22.44 -0.42 -25.38
N ALA A 29 22.79 -0.68 -26.64
CA ALA A 29 24.11 -1.19 -27.02
C ALA A 29 25.27 -0.23 -26.68
N GLY A 30 24.99 1.07 -26.53
CA GLY A 30 25.96 2.07 -26.09
C GLY A 30 26.08 2.21 -24.57
N HIS A 31 25.19 1.58 -23.80
CA HIS A 31 25.18 1.65 -22.33
C HIS A 31 25.70 0.34 -21.73
N ASP A 32 26.89 0.40 -21.13
CA ASP A 32 27.41 -0.70 -20.30
C ASP A 32 26.61 -0.75 -18.98
N ILE A 33 25.53 -1.52 -18.96
CA ILE A 33 24.72 -1.79 -17.76
C ILE A 33 25.37 -2.88 -16.89
N SER A 34 26.68 -3.15 -17.05
CA SER A 34 27.43 -3.98 -16.10
C SER A 34 27.87 -3.22 -14.84
N MET A 35 27.03 -2.31 -14.32
CA MET A 35 27.07 -2.01 -12.88
C MET A 35 26.32 -3.10 -12.12
N VAL A 36 26.94 -4.28 -12.11
CA VAL A 36 26.80 -5.20 -10.98
C VAL A 36 27.44 -4.46 -9.80
N CYS A 37 26.62 -4.00 -8.87
CA CYS A 37 27.11 -3.46 -7.60
C CYS A 37 28.09 -4.47 -7.00
N PRO A 38 29.34 -4.10 -6.68
CA PRO A 38 30.23 -4.98 -5.93
C PRO A 38 29.57 -5.32 -4.59
N ASP A 39 29.24 -6.60 -4.47
CA ASP A 39 28.84 -7.36 -3.30
C ASP A 39 28.53 -6.54 -2.04
N ALA A 40 27.24 -6.34 -1.78
CA ALA A 40 26.78 -6.14 -0.41
C ALA A 40 27.31 -7.31 0.43
N PRO A 41 27.97 -7.08 1.58
CA PRO A 41 28.55 -8.15 2.38
C PRO A 41 27.45 -9.11 2.83
N GLY A 42 27.39 -10.26 2.17
CA GLY A 42 26.50 -11.35 2.53
C GLY A 42 26.85 -11.88 3.92
N SER A 43 25.84 -12.02 4.78
CA SER A 43 25.96 -12.66 6.08
C SER A 43 26.53 -14.08 5.91
N VAL A 44 27.74 -14.30 6.38
CA VAL A 44 28.29 -15.64 6.60
C VAL A 44 27.69 -16.18 7.90
N ASP A 45 27.41 -17.47 7.94
CA ASP A 45 27.14 -18.14 9.22
C ASP A 45 28.45 -18.31 10.01
N ASP A 46 28.36 -18.65 11.30
CA ASP A 46 29.52 -18.83 12.20
C ASP A 46 30.54 -19.88 11.68
N SER A 47 30.12 -20.75 10.76
CA SER A 47 30.97 -21.73 10.06
C SER A 47 31.68 -21.18 8.82
N GLY A 48 31.58 -19.88 8.53
CA GLY A 48 32.25 -19.23 7.40
C GLY A 48 31.72 -19.65 6.03
N ARG A 49 30.54 -20.28 5.96
CA ARG A 49 29.92 -20.70 4.70
C ARG A 49 29.02 -19.56 4.22
N LYS A 50 29.20 -19.15 2.97
CA LYS A 50 28.32 -18.12 2.36
C LYS A 50 26.88 -18.64 2.36
N ILE A 51 25.96 -17.89 2.97
CA ILE A 51 24.53 -18.21 2.92
C ILE A 51 24.03 -17.91 1.50
N VAL A 52 24.18 -18.87 0.59
CA VAL A 52 23.56 -18.80 -0.73
C VAL A 52 22.09 -19.19 -0.55
N ARG A 53 21.18 -18.21 -0.69
CA ARG A 53 19.75 -18.53 -0.83
C ARG A 53 19.60 -19.38 -2.10
N PRO A 54 19.13 -20.63 -2.01
CA PRO A 54 18.99 -21.45 -3.20
C PRO A 54 18.01 -20.77 -4.18
N ALA A 55 18.34 -20.83 -5.47
CA ALA A 55 17.47 -20.33 -6.53
C ALA A 55 16.16 -21.13 -6.47
N ILE A 56 15.06 -20.42 -6.21
CA ILE A 56 13.70 -20.99 -6.27
C ILE A 56 13.46 -21.32 -7.75
N LYS A 57 13.33 -22.60 -8.11
CA LYS A 57 12.95 -22.97 -9.47
C LYS A 57 11.52 -22.49 -9.73
N TYR A 58 11.27 -21.92 -10.90
CA TYR A 58 9.92 -21.51 -11.31
C TYR A 58 8.98 -22.72 -11.25
N GLY A 59 7.93 -22.62 -10.44
CA GLY A 59 6.88 -23.65 -10.32
C GLY A 59 6.87 -24.43 -8.99
N GLU A 60 7.94 -24.39 -8.19
CA GLU A 60 7.96 -24.98 -6.85
C GLU A 60 7.49 -23.93 -5.84
N ARG A 61 6.21 -23.97 -5.45
CA ARG A 61 5.74 -23.22 -4.28
C ARG A 61 6.46 -23.82 -3.07
N PRO A 62 7.31 -23.07 -2.33
CA PRO A 62 7.95 -23.62 -1.15
C PRO A 62 6.86 -24.13 -0.21
N GLU A 63 7.01 -25.38 0.23
CA GLU A 63 6.17 -26.02 1.23
C GLU A 63 5.93 -25.03 2.38
N PRO A 64 4.69 -24.90 2.91
CA PRO A 64 4.45 -24.02 4.04
C PRO A 64 5.40 -24.45 5.17
N ARG A 65 6.16 -23.48 5.70
CA ARG A 65 7.03 -23.69 6.88
C ARG A 65 6.30 -24.58 7.87
N ARG A 66 6.87 -25.76 8.17
CA ARG A 66 6.37 -26.68 9.20
C ARG A 66 6.07 -25.84 10.44
N LYS A 67 4.82 -25.89 10.91
CA LYS A 67 4.42 -25.20 12.14
C LYS A 67 5.29 -25.74 13.26
N ILE A 68 6.05 -24.84 13.88
CA ILE A 68 6.74 -25.12 15.13
C ILE A 68 5.64 -25.34 16.17
N GLY A 69 5.67 -26.50 16.83
CA GLY A 69 5.06 -26.85 18.12
C GLY A 69 3.66 -26.33 18.45
N GLU A 70 2.70 -27.24 18.51
CA GLU A 70 1.32 -27.05 18.98
C GLU A 70 1.20 -27.25 20.51
N GLU A 71 2.14 -26.71 21.27
CA GLU A 71 2.13 -26.80 22.73
C GLU A 71 2.72 -25.53 23.33
N ASP A 72 1.93 -24.89 24.20
CA ASP A 72 2.18 -23.62 24.91
C ASP A 72 1.82 -22.29 24.22
N SER A 73 0.76 -22.26 23.40
CA SER A 73 0.02 -21.00 23.19
C SER A 73 -1.01 -20.81 24.31
N VAL A 74 -0.54 -20.52 25.52
CA VAL A 74 -1.35 -19.71 26.44
C VAL A 74 -1.41 -18.33 25.77
N GLN A 75 -2.35 -18.16 24.85
CA GLN A 75 -2.77 -16.84 24.37
C GLN A 75 -3.37 -16.14 25.58
N THR A 76 -2.51 -15.57 26.42
CA THR A 76 -2.91 -14.45 27.27
C THR A 76 -3.61 -13.49 26.33
N LYS A 77 -4.91 -13.27 26.53
CA LYS A 77 -5.74 -12.36 25.73
C LYS A 77 -5.07 -10.99 25.74
N ALA A 78 -4.15 -10.78 24.81
CA ALA A 78 -3.39 -9.57 24.73
C ALA A 78 -4.38 -8.52 24.29
N VAL A 79 -4.74 -7.62 25.20
CA VAL A 79 -5.57 -6.48 24.83
C VAL A 79 -4.77 -5.70 23.79
N PRO A 80 -5.35 -5.43 22.61
CA PRO A 80 -4.64 -4.71 21.57
C PRO A 80 -4.21 -3.33 22.07
N PRO A 81 -3.10 -2.78 21.54
CA PRO A 81 -2.67 -1.42 21.88
C PRO A 81 -3.81 -0.41 21.71
N PRO A 82 -3.81 0.70 22.47
CA PRO A 82 -4.92 1.66 22.48
C PRO A 82 -5.20 2.31 21.11
N HIS A 83 -4.22 2.28 20.21
CA HIS A 83 -4.31 2.82 18.85
C HIS A 83 -4.77 1.79 17.80
N TYR A 84 -4.84 0.50 18.16
CA TYR A 84 -5.38 -0.53 17.28
C TYR A 84 -6.91 -0.54 17.36
N ARG A 85 -7.54 -0.60 16.20
CA ARG A 85 -8.98 -0.75 16.06
C ARG A 85 -9.27 -1.95 15.19
N CYS A 86 -10.29 -2.71 15.55
CA CYS A 86 -10.68 -3.88 14.80
C CYS A 86 -11.01 -3.50 13.35
N HIS A 87 -10.40 -4.19 12.39
CA HIS A 87 -10.61 -3.90 10.96
C HIS A 87 -11.96 -4.44 10.43
N ARG A 88 -12.73 -5.16 11.24
CA ARG A 88 -14.09 -5.63 10.90
C ARG A 88 -15.15 -4.65 11.40
N CYS A 89 -15.11 -4.28 12.68
CA CYS A 89 -16.13 -3.42 13.30
C CYS A 89 -15.70 -1.97 13.59
N GLY A 90 -14.41 -1.66 13.55
CA GLY A 90 -13.88 -0.31 13.82
C GLY A 90 -13.74 0.04 15.31
N GLU A 91 -14.12 -0.84 16.23
CA GLU A 91 -14.03 -0.60 17.67
C GLU A 91 -12.63 -0.94 18.23
N PRO A 92 -12.13 -0.17 19.22
CA PRO A 92 -10.90 -0.50 19.93
C PRO A 92 -11.14 -1.63 20.95
N GLY A 93 -10.06 -2.30 21.37
CA GLY A 93 -10.09 -3.24 22.51
C GLY A 93 -10.14 -4.72 22.17
N HIS A 94 -10.29 -5.11 20.90
CA HIS A 94 -10.17 -6.50 20.45
C HIS A 94 -9.51 -6.60 19.07
N TYR A 95 -8.84 -7.72 18.80
CA TYR A 95 -8.31 -8.04 17.47
C TYR A 95 -9.42 -8.50 16.53
N ILE A 96 -9.19 -8.43 15.22
CA ILE A 96 -10.17 -8.90 14.21
C ILE A 96 -10.62 -10.35 14.43
N TYR A 97 -9.75 -11.20 14.99
CA TYR A 97 -10.05 -12.59 15.31
C TYR A 97 -10.99 -12.76 16.51
N ASP A 98 -10.95 -11.81 17.45
CA ASP A 98 -11.79 -11.77 18.66
C ASP A 98 -12.97 -10.78 18.49
N CYS A 99 -13.32 -10.45 17.26
CA CYS A 99 -14.39 -9.49 16.98
C CYS A 99 -15.75 -10.07 17.40
N PRO A 100 -16.54 -9.38 18.24
CA PRO A 100 -17.85 -9.88 18.67
C PRO A 100 -18.84 -9.99 17.49
N THR A 101 -18.60 -9.26 16.40
CA THR A 101 -19.41 -9.36 15.17
C THR A 101 -18.92 -10.45 14.21
N ASN A 102 -17.98 -11.31 14.66
CA ASN A 102 -17.42 -12.37 13.83
C ASN A 102 -18.46 -13.46 13.49
N ASP A 103 -19.31 -13.78 14.47
CA ASP A 103 -20.31 -14.84 14.39
C ASP A 103 -21.53 -14.47 13.52
N ASP A 104 -21.69 -13.19 13.18
CA ASP A 104 -22.76 -12.69 12.34
C ASP A 104 -22.35 -12.67 10.85
N PRO A 105 -22.91 -13.55 9.99
CA PRO A 105 -22.60 -13.58 8.56
C PRO A 105 -23.26 -12.44 7.77
N THR A 106 -24.25 -11.76 8.36
CA THR A 106 -24.92 -10.58 7.78
C THR A 106 -24.17 -9.28 8.04
N TYR A 107 -23.17 -9.30 8.93
CA TYR A 107 -22.41 -8.12 9.30
C TYR A 107 -21.48 -7.69 8.16
N THR A 108 -21.96 -6.73 7.37
CA THR A 108 -21.10 -5.99 6.43
C THR A 108 -20.42 -4.87 7.19
N SER A 109 -19.09 -4.83 7.18
CA SER A 109 -18.30 -3.77 7.82
C SER A 109 -18.77 -2.41 7.32
N LYS A 110 -19.45 -1.65 8.18
CA LYS A 110 -20.20 -0.44 7.79
C LYS A 110 -19.28 0.69 7.31
N GLN A 111 -18.10 0.83 7.92
CA GLN A 111 -17.16 1.90 7.59
C GLN A 111 -15.72 1.44 7.74
N LYS A 112 -14.92 1.74 6.71
CA LYS A 112 -13.52 1.37 6.66
C LYS A 112 -12.68 2.50 7.21
N VAL A 113 -12.30 2.40 8.49
CA VAL A 113 -11.56 3.47 9.15
C VAL A 113 -10.09 3.48 8.69
N LYS A 114 -9.62 4.62 8.19
CA LYS A 114 -8.26 4.81 7.68
C LYS A 114 -7.42 5.58 8.71
N SER A 115 -6.11 5.34 8.75
CA SER A 115 -5.20 6.18 9.53
C SER A 115 -4.93 7.48 8.80
N ALA A 116 -4.94 8.62 9.49
CA ALA A 116 -4.62 9.94 8.93
C ALA A 116 -3.11 10.16 8.66
N ARG A 117 -2.29 9.11 8.62
CA ARG A 117 -0.84 9.23 8.43
C ARG A 117 -0.53 9.71 7.01
N GLY A 118 0.14 10.85 6.89
CA GLY A 118 0.51 11.46 5.60
C GLY A 118 -0.49 12.48 5.06
N VAL A 119 -1.70 12.57 5.62
CA VAL A 119 -2.68 13.60 5.25
C VAL A 119 -2.46 14.83 6.14
N PRO A 120 -2.29 16.04 5.58
CA PRO A 120 -2.09 17.24 6.40
C PRO A 120 -3.38 17.60 7.15
N ARG A 121 -3.22 18.06 8.39
CA ARG A 121 -4.33 18.34 9.32
C ARG A 121 -5.32 19.39 8.81
N GLN A 122 -4.88 20.30 7.93
CA GLN A 122 -5.73 21.35 7.35
C GLN A 122 -6.83 20.80 6.42
N PHE A 123 -6.63 19.61 5.85
CA PHE A 123 -7.65 18.91 5.06
C PHE A 123 -8.58 18.06 5.91
N LEU A 124 -8.37 17.98 7.23
CA LEU A 124 -9.14 17.13 8.11
C LEU A 124 -10.04 18.01 8.99
N ARG A 125 -11.34 17.78 8.93
CA ARG A 125 -12.30 18.31 9.89
C ARG A 125 -12.44 17.29 11.01
N ILE A 126 -12.14 17.68 12.24
CA ILE A 126 -12.37 16.82 13.42
C ILE A 126 -13.88 16.70 13.62
N VAL A 127 -14.35 15.47 13.83
CA VAL A 127 -15.77 15.10 13.91
C VAL A 127 -15.95 14.18 15.11
N THR A 128 -17.12 14.20 15.73
CA THR A 128 -17.45 13.29 16.84
C THR A 128 -17.66 11.86 16.33
N ARG A 129 -17.66 10.85 17.23
CA ARG A 129 -17.86 9.45 16.84
C ARG A 129 -19.24 9.22 16.19
N GLU A 130 -20.26 9.91 16.66
CA GLU A 130 -21.65 9.75 16.22
C GLU A 130 -21.81 10.26 14.78
N GLU A 131 -21.37 11.50 14.55
CA GLU A 131 -21.32 12.09 13.20
C GLU A 131 -20.45 11.26 12.25
N ALA A 132 -19.35 10.67 12.74
CA ALA A 132 -18.51 9.82 11.93
C ALA A 132 -19.22 8.53 11.49
N GLN A 133 -20.25 8.04 12.20
CA GLN A 133 -20.98 6.82 11.84
C GLN A 133 -22.06 7.05 10.78
N ASP A 134 -22.69 8.22 10.79
CA ASP A 134 -23.78 8.56 9.88
C ASP A 134 -23.27 9.01 8.50
N LEU A 135 -22.00 9.46 8.43
CA LEU A 135 -21.40 9.93 7.19
C LEU A 135 -21.01 8.78 6.27
N THR A 136 -21.37 8.88 4.99
CA THR A 136 -20.97 7.95 3.93
C THR A 136 -19.52 8.14 3.47
N GLU A 137 -18.84 9.17 3.98
CA GLU A 137 -17.47 9.54 3.63
C GLU A 137 -16.42 8.70 4.38
N ASP A 138 -15.19 8.68 3.84
CA ASP A 138 -14.06 8.00 4.49
C ASP A 138 -13.71 8.68 5.83
N VAL A 139 -13.76 7.90 6.91
CA VAL A 139 -13.38 8.34 8.26
C VAL A 139 -11.89 8.08 8.52
N TYR A 140 -11.20 9.10 9.01
CA TYR A 140 -9.78 9.08 9.37
C TYR A 140 -9.59 9.12 10.89
N ILE A 141 -8.55 8.45 11.40
CA ILE A 141 -8.15 8.50 12.81
C ILE A 141 -6.85 9.30 12.93
N LEU A 142 -6.86 10.31 13.80
CA LEU A 142 -5.66 11.04 14.17
C LEU A 142 -4.81 10.27 15.19
N PRO A 143 -3.51 10.56 15.29
CA PRO A 143 -2.65 10.01 16.35
C PRO A 143 -3.18 10.27 17.77
N ASN A 144 -3.96 11.34 17.93
CA ASN A 144 -4.59 11.73 19.19
C ASN A 144 -5.81 10.85 19.56
N GLY A 145 -6.29 10.02 18.63
CA GLY A 145 -7.48 9.18 18.82
C GLY A 145 -8.78 9.79 18.28
N ASP A 146 -8.76 11.08 17.89
CA ASP A 146 -9.90 11.78 17.32
C ASP A 146 -10.26 11.28 15.91
N TYR A 147 -11.55 11.33 15.60
CA TYR A 147 -12.05 11.04 14.26
C TYR A 147 -12.04 12.31 13.43
N ALA A 148 -11.70 12.16 12.16
CA ALA A 148 -11.74 13.25 11.21
C ALA A 148 -12.26 12.80 9.85
N VAL A 149 -12.85 13.76 9.15
CA VAL A 149 -13.39 13.58 7.80
C VAL A 149 -12.67 14.57 6.89
N MET A 150 -12.52 14.22 5.61
CA MET A 150 -11.91 15.14 4.64
C MET A 150 -12.78 16.38 4.47
N LYS A 151 -12.19 17.54 4.72
CA LYS A 151 -12.78 18.84 4.43
C LYS A 151 -12.78 19.03 2.91
N GLN A 152 -13.90 19.47 2.36
CA GLN A 152 -13.96 20.01 1.00
C GLN A 152 -13.23 21.37 1.01
N VAL A 153 -12.04 21.42 0.40
CA VAL A 153 -11.18 22.62 0.34
C VAL A 153 -11.11 23.07 -1.11
N SER A 154 -11.15 24.38 -1.38
CA SER A 154 -11.07 24.88 -2.75
C SER A 154 -9.71 24.56 -3.38
N ASP A 155 -9.63 24.48 -4.70
CA ASP A 155 -8.37 24.20 -5.40
C ASP A 155 -7.29 25.26 -5.11
N GLU A 156 -7.71 26.51 -4.89
CA GLU A 156 -6.82 27.62 -4.52
C GLU A 156 -6.20 27.42 -3.12
N GLU A 157 -7.02 27.07 -2.14
CA GLU A 157 -6.58 26.78 -0.78
C GLU A 157 -5.70 25.52 -0.76
N ARG A 158 -6.09 24.49 -1.51
CA ARG A 158 -5.31 23.26 -1.66
C ARG A 158 -3.94 23.52 -2.28
N LYS A 159 -3.87 24.40 -3.28
CA LYS A 159 -2.62 24.84 -3.92
C LYS A 159 -1.72 25.62 -2.95
N LYS A 160 -2.29 26.38 -2.02
CA LYS A 160 -1.50 27.05 -0.95
C LYS A 160 -0.91 26.06 0.05
N ILE A 161 -1.57 24.93 0.30
CA ILE A 161 -1.14 23.95 1.31
C ILE A 161 -0.13 22.95 0.76
N VAL A 162 -0.40 22.36 -0.41
CA VAL A 162 0.44 21.29 -1.00
C VAL A 162 1.39 21.82 -2.09
N GLY A 163 1.15 23.03 -2.58
CA GLY A 163 1.85 23.61 -3.72
C GLY A 163 1.19 23.31 -5.06
N GLU A 164 1.87 23.70 -6.14
CA GLU A 164 1.46 23.42 -7.53
C GLU A 164 1.34 21.91 -7.77
N SER A 165 0.28 21.53 -8.49
CA SER A 165 0.09 20.13 -8.88
C SER A 165 1.17 19.67 -9.88
N GLU A 166 1.47 18.38 -9.91
CA GLU A 166 2.41 17.83 -10.92
C GLU A 166 1.97 18.14 -12.35
N LYS A 167 0.67 18.20 -12.61
CA LYS A 167 0.13 18.58 -13.93
C LYS A 167 0.55 19.99 -14.31
N GLU A 168 0.47 20.93 -13.37
CA GLU A 168 0.85 22.33 -13.58
C GLU A 168 2.37 22.49 -13.75
N ARG A 169 3.14 21.73 -12.97
CA ARG A 169 4.60 21.68 -13.17
C ARG A 169 4.96 21.10 -14.54
N LEU A 170 4.26 20.05 -14.97
CA LEU A 170 4.49 19.40 -16.25
C LEU A 170 4.09 20.29 -17.43
N THR A 171 2.99 21.04 -17.34
CA THR A 171 2.61 22.02 -18.37
C THR A 171 3.67 23.11 -18.49
N ARG A 172 4.16 23.64 -17.37
CA ARG A 172 5.23 24.64 -17.36
C ARG A 172 6.52 24.10 -17.99
N VAL A 173 6.92 22.87 -17.66
CA VAL A 173 8.10 22.24 -18.27
C VAL A 173 7.89 22.04 -19.77
N ARG A 174 6.70 21.55 -20.19
CA ARG A 174 6.36 21.36 -21.61
C ARG A 174 6.41 22.67 -22.40
N GLU A 175 5.85 23.75 -21.88
CA GLU A 175 5.91 25.07 -22.52
C GLU A 175 7.35 25.56 -22.71
N VAL A 176 8.22 25.33 -21.73
CA VAL A 176 9.64 25.69 -21.82
C VAL A 176 10.41 24.81 -22.82
N THR A 177 10.10 23.51 -22.90
CA THR A 177 10.79 22.57 -23.80
C THR A 177 10.32 22.64 -25.25
N VAL A 178 9.05 23.01 -25.49
CA VAL A 178 8.46 23.11 -26.85
C VAL A 178 8.66 24.52 -27.43
N GLY A 179 8.87 25.53 -26.59
CA GLY A 179 9.11 26.91 -27.00
C GLY A 179 10.56 27.26 -27.36
N LYS A 180 11.41 26.29 -27.71
CA LYS A 180 12.83 26.52 -28.05
C LYS A 180 13.23 25.77 -29.31
#